data_AF-A0A523PDB1-F1
#
_entry.id   AF-A0A523PDB1-F1
#
_cell.length_a   1.000
_cell.length_b   1.000
_cell.length_c   1.000
_cell.angle_alpha   90.00
_cell.angle_beta   90.00
_cell.angle_gamma   90.00
#
_symmetry.space_group_name_H-M   'P 1'
#
loop_
_entity.id
_entity.type
_entity.pdbx_description
1 polymer ?
#
loop_
_entity_poly.entity_id
_entity_poly.type
_entity_poly.pdbx_seq_one_letter_code
_entity_poly.pdbx_strand_id
1 'polypeptide(L)'
;MRPDDANSAGGYGIAVAISGATVLVGAFDGDGLVNSSGTAYTFDVPTFGTAYCFYNTGAPCFNTYGGAGCANSTGRGALMAACGTASVAADDLVLRVRDLPANELGLVCMGAGQSFVPFGDGQLCVASGGAALYRFPVSNSGSAGVLVQGPGIVAHSLSNFPSAGQIAAGQTWNFQGWHRDPLSPCGTGFNVSNAYSVTFTL
;
A
#
# COMPACT_ATOMS: atom_id res chain seq x y z
N MET A 1 16.74 -10.40 5.76
CA MET A 1 17.87 -9.49 5.49
C MET A 1 18.61 -9.23 6.79
N ARG A 2 19.72 -9.94 6.99
CA ARG A 2 20.63 -9.79 8.12
C ARG A 2 22.03 -9.67 7.50
N PRO A 3 22.76 -8.56 7.70
CA PRO A 3 24.14 -8.40 7.25
C PRO A 3 25.04 -9.51 7.81
N ASP A 4 26.11 -9.86 7.10
CA ASP A 4 26.97 -10.99 7.47
C ASP A 4 27.72 -10.77 8.79
N ASP A 5 27.95 -9.51 9.17
CA ASP A 5 28.55 -9.08 10.44
C ASP A 5 27.51 -8.80 11.54
N ALA A 6 26.22 -8.75 11.20
CA ALA A 6 25.17 -8.55 12.18
C ALA A 6 25.07 -9.79 13.09
N ASN A 7 25.37 -9.61 14.38
CA ASN A 7 25.22 -10.64 15.40
C ASN A 7 23.98 -10.39 16.26
N SER A 8 23.10 -11.38 16.39
CA SER A 8 21.95 -11.34 17.31
C SER A 8 22.37 -11.23 18.79
N ALA A 9 23.55 -11.72 19.16
CA ALA A 9 24.10 -11.51 20.50
C ALA A 9 24.58 -10.06 20.73
N GLY A 10 24.89 -9.31 19.67
CA GLY A 10 25.23 -7.88 19.71
C GLY A 10 24.00 -6.95 19.69
N GLY A 11 22.80 -7.50 19.91
CA GLY A 11 21.56 -6.73 19.94
C GLY A 11 21.08 -6.23 18.58
N TYR A 12 21.50 -6.86 17.47
CA TYR A 12 20.96 -6.54 16.15
C TYR A 12 19.42 -6.62 16.14
N GLY A 13 18.76 -5.55 15.72
CA GLY A 13 17.30 -5.47 15.68
C GLY A 13 16.65 -4.96 16.97
N ILE A 14 17.45 -4.53 17.97
CA ILE A 14 16.91 -4.00 19.23
C ILE A 14 16.09 -2.72 19.04
N ALA A 15 16.47 -1.92 18.04
CA ALA A 15 15.76 -0.71 17.63
C ALA A 15 15.70 -0.65 16.11
N VAL A 16 14.55 -0.27 15.57
CA VAL A 16 14.32 -0.12 14.13
C VAL A 16 13.62 1.21 13.89
N ALA A 17 14.11 1.98 12.92
CA ALA A 17 13.46 3.17 12.41
C ALA A 17 13.37 3.10 10.88
N ILE A 18 12.33 3.71 10.32
CA ILE A 18 12.16 3.84 8.87
C ILE A 18 11.87 5.30 8.53
N SER A 19 12.53 5.81 7.50
CA SER A 19 12.25 7.11 6.92
C SER A 19 12.35 7.01 5.40
N GLY A 20 11.22 7.17 4.72
CA GLY A 20 11.14 6.98 3.27
C GLY A 20 11.59 5.58 2.85
N ALA A 21 12.60 5.53 1.99
CA ALA A 21 13.21 4.30 1.49
C ALA A 21 14.25 3.69 2.44
N THR A 22 14.68 4.40 3.49
CA THR A 22 15.78 3.94 4.33
C THR A 22 15.26 3.34 5.62
N VAL A 23 15.68 2.11 5.91
CA VAL A 23 15.50 1.45 7.21
C VAL A 23 16.82 1.50 7.96
N LEU A 24 16.78 1.99 9.20
CA LEU A 24 17.89 1.94 10.15
C LEU A 24 17.63 0.84 11.17
N VAL A 25 18.58 -0.07 11.35
CA VAL A 25 18.53 -1.12 12.37
C VAL A 25 19.71 -0.95 13.33
N GLY A 26 19.42 -0.78 14.61
CA GLY A 26 20.44 -0.67 15.65
C GLY A 26 20.92 -2.02 16.16
N ALA A 27 22.20 -2.08 16.51
CA ALA A 27 22.83 -3.13 17.31
C ALA A 27 23.66 -2.48 18.41
N PHE A 28 23.17 -2.47 19.65
CA PHE A 28 23.78 -1.69 20.73
C PHE A 28 25.16 -2.22 21.16
N ASP A 29 25.40 -3.52 21.00
CA ASP A 29 26.68 -4.21 21.26
C ASP A 29 27.40 -4.58 19.96
N GLY A 30 27.05 -3.93 18.84
CA GLY A 30 27.76 -4.12 17.58
C GLY A 30 29.22 -3.67 17.68
N ASP A 31 30.14 -4.53 17.26
CA ASP A 31 31.57 -4.24 17.24
C ASP A 31 31.91 -3.41 15.99
N GLY A 32 32.10 -2.11 16.19
CA GLY A 32 32.51 -1.17 15.14
C GLY A 32 34.02 -0.91 15.20
N LEU A 33 34.40 0.37 15.38
CA LEU A 33 35.81 0.77 15.50
C LEU A 33 36.46 0.30 16.81
N VAL A 34 35.66 0.02 17.84
CA VAL A 34 36.06 -0.60 19.11
C VAL A 34 34.98 -1.59 19.54
N ASN A 35 35.32 -2.52 20.43
CA ASN A 35 34.38 -3.53 20.93
C ASN A 35 33.17 -2.86 21.60
N SER A 36 31.98 -3.39 21.32
CA SER A 36 30.70 -2.93 21.88
C SER A 36 30.46 -1.42 21.72
N SER A 37 30.97 -0.82 20.63
CA SER A 37 30.75 0.60 20.34
C SER A 37 29.32 0.93 19.90
N GLY A 38 28.55 -0.12 19.59
CA GLY A 38 27.29 0.00 18.88
C GLY A 38 27.53 0.12 17.38
N THR A 39 26.59 -0.41 16.60
CA THR A 39 26.58 -0.33 15.13
C THR A 39 25.16 -0.02 14.66
N ALA A 40 25.05 0.74 13.57
CA ALA A 40 23.77 1.00 12.91
C ALA A 40 23.85 0.55 11.45
N TYR A 41 22.89 -0.27 11.04
CA TYR A 41 22.79 -0.80 9.69
C TYR A 41 21.73 -0.01 8.93
N THR A 42 22.10 0.51 7.76
CA THR A 42 21.17 1.16 6.84
C THR A 42 20.81 0.21 5.71
N PHE A 43 19.52 0.08 5.42
CA PHE A 43 19.02 -0.65 4.27
C PHE A 43 18.21 0.30 3.39
N ASP A 44 18.56 0.34 2.12
CA ASP A 44 17.69 0.95 1.11
C ASP A 44 16.64 -0.08 0.70
N VAL A 45 15.39 0.22 1.02
CA VAL A 45 14.23 -0.49 0.52
C VAL A 45 13.94 0.07 -0.87
N PRO A 46 14.06 -0.71 -1.95
CA PRO A 46 13.71 -0.24 -3.28
C PRO A 46 12.25 0.22 -3.26
N THR A 47 12.02 1.52 -3.38
CA THR A 47 10.67 2.06 -3.54
C THR A 47 10.28 1.83 -4.99
N PHE A 48 9.69 0.66 -5.25
CA PHE A 48 9.13 0.30 -6.55
C PHE A 48 7.79 1.01 -6.83
N GLY A 49 7.33 1.80 -5.86
CA GLY A 49 6.16 2.65 -5.98
C GLY A 49 6.09 3.73 -4.91
N THR A 50 5.08 4.60 -5.05
CA THR A 50 4.84 5.77 -4.21
C THR A 50 3.41 5.76 -3.70
N ALA A 51 3.24 5.81 -2.38
CA ALA A 51 1.95 6.04 -1.77
C ALA A 51 1.56 7.53 -1.89
N TYR A 52 0.32 7.80 -2.26
CA TYR A 52 -0.21 9.15 -2.43
C TYR A 52 -1.69 9.21 -2.04
N CYS A 53 -2.30 10.39 -2.12
CA CYS A 53 -3.70 10.60 -1.72
C CYS A 53 -3.94 10.28 -0.23
N PHE A 54 -3.05 10.78 0.62
CA PHE A 54 -3.29 10.82 2.06
C PHE A 54 -4.21 11.99 2.40
N TYR A 55 -5.26 11.72 3.16
CA TYR A 55 -6.30 12.70 3.40
C TYR A 55 -6.10 13.43 4.74
N ASN A 56 -5.23 14.44 4.71
CA ASN A 56 -4.81 15.13 5.94
C ASN A 56 -5.69 16.33 6.34
N THR A 57 -6.51 16.89 5.44
CA THR A 57 -7.41 18.02 5.72
C THR A 57 -8.58 18.09 4.74
N GLY A 58 -9.78 18.48 5.20
CA GLY A 58 -10.92 18.85 4.34
C GLY A 58 -11.84 17.71 3.92
N ALA A 59 -11.85 16.61 4.70
CA ALA A 59 -12.51 15.39 4.26
C ALA A 59 -14.04 15.56 4.21
N PRO A 60 -14.72 14.91 3.26
CA PRO A 60 -16.18 14.88 3.26
C PRO A 60 -16.73 14.52 4.65
N CYS A 61 -17.64 15.32 5.21
CA CYS A 61 -18.23 15.08 6.54
C CYS A 61 -17.24 15.07 7.70
N PHE A 62 -16.11 15.78 7.58
CA PHE A 62 -15.13 15.97 8.66
C PHE A 62 -14.45 14.68 9.16
N ASN A 63 -14.48 13.60 8.39
CA ASN A 63 -13.84 12.32 8.71
C ASN A 63 -12.35 12.29 8.31
N THR A 64 -11.62 13.37 8.58
CA THR A 64 -10.20 13.49 8.20
C THR A 64 -9.33 12.50 8.98
N TYR A 65 -8.34 11.89 8.32
CA TYR A 65 -7.42 10.94 8.97
C TYR A 65 -5.98 11.08 8.44
N GLY A 66 -5.06 11.36 9.35
CA GLY A 66 -3.65 11.52 9.03
C GLY A 66 -2.98 10.21 8.60
N GLY A 67 -2.39 10.20 7.41
CA GLY A 67 -1.56 9.08 6.94
C GLY A 67 -2.29 7.92 6.29
N ALA A 68 -3.58 8.04 5.95
CA ALA A 68 -4.32 7.05 5.14
C ALA A 68 -5.42 7.74 4.28
N GLY A 69 -6.41 6.99 3.80
CA GLY A 69 -7.66 7.56 3.27
C GLY A 69 -8.51 8.25 4.35
N CYS A 70 -9.67 8.76 4.00
CA CYS A 70 -10.60 9.33 4.99
C CYS A 70 -11.07 8.25 5.98
N ALA A 71 -11.39 8.63 7.20
CA ALA A 71 -11.84 7.70 8.24
C ALA A 71 -13.14 7.00 7.83
N ASN A 72 -13.17 5.68 7.98
CA ASN A 72 -14.36 4.84 7.86
C ASN A 72 -15.03 4.64 9.23
N SER A 73 -16.08 3.82 9.31
CA SER A 73 -16.82 3.56 10.57
C SER A 73 -15.97 3.03 11.74
N THR A 74 -14.75 2.52 11.49
CA THR A 74 -13.83 2.11 12.57
C THR A 74 -13.14 3.30 13.25
N GLY A 75 -13.30 4.52 12.71
CA GLY A 75 -12.58 5.71 13.13
C GLY A 75 -11.15 5.81 12.57
N ARG A 76 -10.73 4.85 11.72
CA ARG A 76 -9.43 4.86 11.03
C ARG A 76 -9.61 5.04 9.53
N GLY A 77 -8.62 5.64 8.88
CA GLY A 77 -8.56 5.68 7.43
C GLY A 77 -7.99 4.37 6.87
N ALA A 78 -8.62 3.84 5.83
CA ALA A 78 -8.11 2.64 5.15
C ALA A 78 -6.74 2.95 4.51
N LEU A 79 -5.73 2.14 4.81
CA LEU A 79 -4.36 2.31 4.29
C LEU A 79 -4.04 1.24 3.25
N MET A 80 -3.76 1.66 2.03
CA MET A 80 -3.12 0.86 1.00
C MET A 80 -1.59 1.00 1.09
N ALA A 81 -0.92 -0.14 1.19
CA ALA A 81 0.52 -0.29 1.08
C ALA A 81 0.86 -1.47 0.15
N ALA A 82 2.12 -1.56 -0.26
CA ALA A 82 2.60 -2.62 -1.12
C ALA A 82 3.86 -3.30 -0.54
N CYS A 83 4.04 -4.58 -0.84
CA CYS A 83 5.27 -5.33 -0.62
C CYS A 83 5.53 -6.27 -1.81
N GLY A 84 6.74 -6.84 -1.89
CA GLY A 84 7.22 -7.58 -3.07
C GLY A 84 8.08 -6.69 -3.96
N THR A 85 8.01 -6.89 -5.28
CA THR A 85 8.73 -6.09 -6.27
C THR A 85 7.78 -5.56 -7.34
N ALA A 86 8.25 -4.63 -8.19
CA ALA A 86 7.52 -4.25 -9.40
C ALA A 86 7.96 -5.02 -10.65
N SER A 87 8.69 -6.14 -10.49
CA SER A 87 9.11 -6.95 -11.63
C SER A 87 7.91 -7.71 -12.21
N VAL A 88 7.69 -7.53 -13.51
CA VAL A 88 6.66 -8.30 -14.23
C VAL A 88 7.05 -9.77 -14.37
N ALA A 89 8.34 -10.10 -14.39
CA ALA A 89 8.81 -11.47 -14.44
C ALA A 89 8.65 -12.19 -13.10
N ALA A 90 8.86 -11.48 -11.98
CA ALA A 90 8.66 -12.04 -10.64
C ALA A 90 7.17 -12.20 -10.29
N ASP A 91 6.34 -11.23 -10.70
CA ASP A 91 4.89 -11.17 -10.40
C ASP A 91 4.56 -11.39 -8.91
N ASP A 92 5.42 -10.87 -8.03
CA ASP A 92 5.36 -11.06 -6.58
C ASP A 92 4.80 -9.84 -5.83
N LEU A 93 4.32 -8.83 -6.56
CA LEU A 93 3.71 -7.63 -5.97
C LEU A 93 2.44 -8.00 -5.20
N VAL A 94 2.40 -7.61 -3.94
CA VAL A 94 1.24 -7.73 -3.06
C VAL A 94 0.79 -6.35 -2.60
N LEU A 95 -0.44 -5.99 -2.93
CA LEU A 95 -1.14 -4.81 -2.45
C LEU A 95 -1.98 -5.21 -1.23
N ARG A 96 -1.80 -4.49 -0.13
CA ARG A 96 -2.54 -4.72 1.12
C ARG A 96 -3.29 -3.47 1.52
N VAL A 97 -4.60 -3.60 1.70
CA VAL A 97 -5.45 -2.54 2.25
C VAL A 97 -5.85 -2.94 3.65
N ARG A 98 -5.48 -2.14 4.66
CA ARG A 98 -5.74 -2.42 6.08
C ARG A 98 -6.57 -1.32 6.73
N ASP A 99 -7.03 -1.57 7.95
CA ASP A 99 -7.89 -0.67 8.72
C ASP A 99 -9.27 -0.47 8.07
N LEU A 100 -9.81 -1.53 7.45
CA LEU A 100 -11.17 -1.58 6.95
C LEU A 100 -12.15 -2.04 8.04
N PRO A 101 -13.46 -1.76 7.91
CA PRO A 101 -14.48 -2.47 8.65
C PRO A 101 -14.33 -3.98 8.46
N ALA A 102 -14.45 -4.73 9.55
CA ALA A 102 -14.29 -6.18 9.54
C ALA A 102 -15.46 -6.88 8.83
N ASN A 103 -15.16 -7.98 8.13
CA ASN A 103 -16.11 -8.81 7.39
C ASN A 103 -16.88 -8.10 6.26
N GLU A 104 -16.39 -6.96 5.79
CA GLU A 104 -16.99 -6.22 4.68
C GLU A 104 -16.39 -6.60 3.34
N LEU A 105 -17.16 -6.40 2.26
CA LEU A 105 -16.64 -6.60 0.91
C LEU A 105 -15.87 -5.37 0.43
N GLY A 106 -14.80 -5.62 -0.29
CA GLY A 106 -14.07 -4.58 -1.02
C GLY A 106 -13.29 -5.15 -2.18
N LEU A 107 -12.60 -4.28 -2.89
CA LEU A 107 -11.79 -4.64 -4.06
C LEU A 107 -10.68 -3.61 -4.26
N VAL A 108 -9.68 -3.99 -5.05
CA VAL A 108 -8.66 -3.06 -5.55
C VAL A 108 -9.03 -2.60 -6.96
N CYS A 109 -9.05 -1.30 -7.16
CA CYS A 109 -9.16 -0.66 -8.48
C CYS A 109 -7.76 -0.34 -9.01
N MET A 110 -7.61 -0.37 -10.33
CA MET A 110 -6.40 -0.02 -11.07
C MET A 110 -6.70 0.94 -12.22
N GLY A 111 -5.82 1.90 -12.46
CA GLY A 111 -5.93 2.84 -13.58
C GLY A 111 -4.61 3.53 -13.93
N ALA A 112 -4.47 3.98 -15.18
CA ALA A 112 -3.23 4.59 -15.69
C ALA A 112 -3.10 6.08 -15.31
N GLY A 113 -4.16 6.70 -14.78
CA GLY A 113 -4.18 8.11 -14.39
C GLY A 113 -4.41 8.31 -12.90
N GLN A 114 -4.25 9.56 -12.48
CA GLN A 114 -4.58 10.03 -11.13
C GLN A 114 -5.72 11.05 -11.20
N SER A 115 -6.53 11.12 -10.15
CA SER A 115 -7.57 12.13 -9.94
C SER A 115 -7.58 12.52 -8.47
N PHE A 116 -8.39 13.51 -8.08
CA PHE A 116 -8.56 13.94 -6.68
C PHE A 116 -9.98 14.47 -6.50
N VAL A 117 -10.97 13.61 -6.70
CA VAL A 117 -12.39 13.99 -6.65
C VAL A 117 -13.11 13.28 -5.51
N PRO A 118 -14.05 13.95 -4.81
CA PRO A 118 -14.88 13.30 -3.80
C PRO A 118 -15.57 12.05 -4.34
N PHE A 119 -15.54 10.97 -3.56
CA PHE A 119 -16.16 9.70 -3.93
C PHE A 119 -16.52 8.88 -2.69
N GLY A 120 -17.82 8.77 -2.43
CA GLY A 120 -18.34 8.23 -1.17
C GLY A 120 -17.87 9.07 0.02
N ASP A 121 -17.44 8.39 1.08
CA ASP A 121 -16.86 9.01 2.28
C ASP A 121 -15.39 9.41 2.14
N GLY A 122 -14.81 9.25 0.95
CA GLY A 122 -13.40 9.51 0.68
C GLY A 122 -13.16 10.26 -0.62
N GLN A 123 -11.97 10.07 -1.18
CA GLN A 123 -11.53 10.71 -2.42
C GLN A 123 -11.02 9.68 -3.41
N LEU A 124 -11.62 9.64 -4.60
CA LEU A 124 -11.16 8.80 -5.69
C LEU A 124 -9.88 9.41 -6.28
N CYS A 125 -8.80 8.65 -6.18
CA CYS A 125 -7.46 9.08 -6.54
C CYS A 125 -6.85 8.34 -7.72
N VAL A 126 -7.54 7.32 -8.20
CA VAL A 126 -7.20 6.57 -9.42
C VAL A 126 -8.17 6.98 -10.51
N ALA A 127 -7.62 7.35 -11.66
CA ALA A 127 -8.37 7.63 -12.88
C ALA A 127 -7.94 6.69 -14.00
N SER A 128 -8.75 6.64 -15.05
CA SER A 128 -8.49 5.75 -16.17
C SER A 128 -7.23 6.14 -16.96
N GLY A 129 -6.85 7.43 -16.96
CA GLY A 129 -5.65 7.93 -17.64
C GLY A 129 -5.69 7.78 -19.17
N GLY A 130 -6.88 7.78 -19.76
CA GLY A 130 -7.07 7.49 -21.19
C GLY A 130 -7.29 6.01 -21.52
N ALA A 131 -7.12 5.11 -20.54
CA ALA A 131 -7.59 3.73 -20.59
C ALA A 131 -8.96 3.59 -19.90
N ALA A 132 -9.28 2.40 -19.38
CA ALA A 132 -10.41 2.15 -18.49
C ALA A 132 -9.96 2.06 -17.01
N LEU A 133 -10.92 2.07 -16.08
CA LEU A 133 -10.66 1.60 -14.72
C LEU A 133 -10.86 0.08 -14.68
N TYR A 134 -9.85 -0.62 -14.19
CA TYR A 134 -9.87 -2.07 -14.03
C TYR A 134 -10.09 -2.43 -12.57
N ARG A 135 -10.81 -3.51 -12.31
CA ARG A 135 -11.16 -3.94 -10.96
C ARG A 135 -10.72 -5.37 -10.77
N PHE A 136 -9.91 -5.60 -9.75
CA PHE A 136 -9.62 -6.94 -9.28
C PHE A 136 -10.87 -7.55 -8.62
N PRO A 137 -10.90 -8.89 -8.43
CA PRO A 137 -12.04 -9.56 -7.83
C PRO A 137 -12.41 -8.98 -6.46
N VAL A 138 -13.70 -9.04 -6.15
CA VAL A 138 -14.20 -8.69 -4.82
C VAL A 138 -13.68 -9.70 -3.79
N SER A 139 -13.20 -9.20 -2.66
CA SER A 139 -12.77 -10.01 -1.51
C SER A 139 -13.43 -9.51 -0.22
N ASN A 140 -13.49 -10.38 0.78
CA ASN A 140 -13.95 -10.05 2.12
C ASN A 140 -12.77 -9.62 3.00
N SER A 141 -12.92 -8.56 3.80
CA SER A 141 -11.88 -8.02 4.66
C SER A 141 -11.56 -8.91 5.88
N GLY A 142 -12.40 -9.91 6.15
CA GLY A 142 -12.29 -10.82 7.28
C GLY A 142 -12.34 -10.12 8.64
N SER A 143 -12.11 -10.88 9.70
CA SER A 143 -12.11 -10.34 11.07
C SER A 143 -10.99 -9.33 11.33
N ALA A 144 -9.91 -9.38 10.54
CA ALA A 144 -8.77 -8.49 10.66
C ALA A 144 -8.97 -7.13 9.97
N GLY A 145 -10.01 -6.96 9.15
CA GLY A 145 -10.24 -5.72 8.41
C GLY A 145 -9.16 -5.45 7.35
N VAL A 146 -8.79 -6.48 6.58
CA VAL A 146 -7.69 -6.44 5.60
C VAL A 146 -8.11 -7.09 4.28
N LEU A 147 -7.85 -6.39 3.16
CA LEU A 147 -7.87 -6.96 1.82
C LEU A 147 -6.44 -7.14 1.32
N VAL A 148 -6.21 -8.23 0.60
CA VAL A 148 -4.92 -8.54 -0.02
C VAL A 148 -5.17 -8.84 -1.49
N GLN A 149 -4.44 -8.16 -2.37
CA GLN A 149 -4.43 -8.40 -3.80
C GLN A 149 -3.00 -8.73 -4.23
N GLY A 150 -2.81 -9.87 -4.87
CA GLY A 150 -1.49 -10.40 -5.20
C GLY A 150 -1.01 -11.49 -4.21
N PRO A 151 0.11 -12.17 -4.51
CA PRO A 151 0.92 -12.05 -5.73
C PRO A 151 0.15 -12.55 -6.97
N GLY A 152 0.72 -12.39 -8.17
CA GLY A 152 0.04 -12.79 -9.40
C GLY A 152 -0.82 -11.70 -10.05
N ILE A 153 -0.58 -10.42 -9.76
CA ILE A 153 -1.40 -9.33 -10.29
C ILE A 153 -1.14 -9.09 -11.79
N VAL A 154 0.09 -9.36 -12.26
CA VAL A 154 0.46 -9.25 -13.67
C VAL A 154 -0.24 -10.37 -14.43
N ALA A 155 -0.09 -11.63 -14.00
CA ALA A 155 -0.80 -12.77 -14.57
C ALA A 155 -2.32 -12.54 -14.58
N HIS A 156 -2.90 -12.02 -13.49
CA HIS A 156 -4.32 -11.70 -13.43
C HIS A 156 -4.73 -10.66 -14.48
N SER A 157 -3.93 -9.60 -14.68
CA SER A 157 -4.22 -8.58 -15.68
C SER A 157 -4.20 -9.16 -17.10
N LEU A 158 -3.26 -10.06 -17.39
CA LEU A 158 -3.14 -10.72 -18.70
C LEU A 158 -4.34 -11.62 -19.02
N SER A 159 -4.87 -12.33 -18.03
CA SER A 159 -5.98 -13.27 -18.22
C SER A 159 -7.36 -12.63 -18.16
N ASN A 160 -7.54 -11.51 -17.45
CA ASN A 160 -8.87 -10.98 -17.13
C ASN A 160 -9.14 -9.57 -17.65
N PHE A 161 -8.10 -8.80 -18.00
CA PHE A 161 -8.28 -7.44 -18.53
C PHE A 161 -8.04 -7.39 -20.04
N PRO A 162 -8.73 -6.50 -20.77
CA PRO A 162 -8.38 -6.17 -22.15
C PRO A 162 -6.92 -5.74 -22.26
N SER A 163 -6.34 -5.81 -23.46
CA SER A 163 -4.93 -5.44 -23.70
C SER A 163 -4.54 -4.07 -23.14
N ALA A 164 -5.44 -3.09 -23.17
CA ALA A 164 -5.23 -1.76 -22.60
C ALA A 164 -5.05 -1.72 -21.06
N GLY A 165 -5.44 -2.78 -20.35
CA GLY A 165 -5.31 -2.93 -18.90
C GLY A 165 -4.31 -3.99 -18.47
N GLN A 166 -3.58 -4.59 -19.42
CA GLN A 166 -2.53 -5.55 -19.12
C GLN A 166 -1.30 -4.84 -18.59
N ILE A 167 -0.76 -5.34 -17.47
CA ILE A 167 0.44 -4.79 -16.86
C ILE A 167 1.67 -5.25 -17.65
N ALA A 168 2.48 -4.30 -18.09
CA ALA A 168 3.74 -4.54 -18.77
C ALA A 168 4.89 -3.70 -18.19
N ALA A 169 6.12 -4.15 -18.39
CA ALA A 169 7.31 -3.42 -17.96
C ALA A 169 7.39 -2.03 -18.62
N GLY A 170 7.87 -1.04 -17.86
CA GLY A 170 7.93 0.36 -18.25
C GLY A 170 6.61 1.13 -18.06
N GLN A 171 5.50 0.46 -17.71
CA GLN A 171 4.24 1.13 -17.44
C GLN A 171 4.11 1.52 -15.96
N THR A 172 3.41 2.63 -15.72
CA THR A 172 3.00 3.04 -14.39
C THR A 172 1.49 2.80 -14.22
N TRP A 173 1.13 2.10 -13.15
CA TRP A 173 -0.27 1.84 -12.77
C TRP A 173 -0.53 2.35 -11.36
N ASN A 174 -1.72 2.92 -11.15
CA ASN A 174 -2.17 3.42 -9.85
C ASN A 174 -3.25 2.49 -9.29
N PHE A 175 -3.15 2.19 -8.00
CA PHE A 175 -4.05 1.30 -7.29
C PHE A 175 -4.74 2.03 -6.13
N GLN A 176 -6.00 1.69 -5.87
CA GLN A 176 -6.74 2.19 -4.71
C GLN A 176 -7.77 1.16 -4.23
N GLY A 177 -7.91 1.01 -2.93
CA GLY A 177 -8.86 0.10 -2.30
C GLY A 177 -10.22 0.76 -2.16
N TRP A 178 -11.25 0.12 -2.68
CA TRP A 178 -12.64 0.44 -2.39
C TRP A 178 -13.20 -0.59 -1.41
N HIS A 179 -13.99 -0.16 -0.44
CA HIS A 179 -14.61 -1.07 0.53
C HIS A 179 -15.99 -0.59 0.95
N ARG A 180 -16.85 -1.55 1.28
CA ARG A 180 -18.11 -1.26 1.96
C ARG A 180 -17.86 -0.78 3.37
N ASP A 181 -18.73 0.14 3.77
CA ASP A 181 -18.73 0.73 5.09
C ASP A 181 -20.19 1.07 5.46
N PRO A 182 -21.02 0.10 5.89
CA PRO A 182 -22.45 0.35 6.11
C PRO A 182 -22.76 1.41 7.17
N LEU A 183 -21.85 1.61 8.12
CA LEU A 183 -21.95 2.61 9.19
C LEU A 183 -21.06 3.83 8.90
N SER A 184 -20.83 4.12 7.62
CA SER A 184 -19.92 5.16 7.15
C SER A 184 -20.29 6.56 7.69
N PRO A 185 -19.32 7.40 8.09
CA PRO A 185 -19.56 8.73 8.66
C PRO A 185 -20.45 9.68 7.84
N CYS A 186 -20.42 9.62 6.51
CA CYS A 186 -21.28 10.40 5.60
C CYS A 186 -22.57 9.67 5.19
N GLY A 187 -22.77 8.43 5.63
CA GLY A 187 -23.92 7.60 5.24
C GLY A 187 -23.94 7.16 3.77
N THR A 188 -22.82 7.21 3.04
CA THR A 188 -22.77 6.76 1.63
C THR A 188 -22.67 5.23 1.49
N GLY A 189 -22.32 4.53 2.57
CA GLY A 189 -22.24 3.06 2.62
C GLY A 189 -20.93 2.48 2.11
N PHE A 190 -19.96 3.31 1.70
CA PHE A 190 -18.64 2.89 1.26
C PHE A 190 -17.58 3.97 1.44
N ASN A 191 -16.32 3.55 1.45
CA ASN A 191 -15.18 4.46 1.53
C ASN A 191 -14.02 3.93 0.68
N VAL A 192 -12.95 4.73 0.53
CA VAL A 192 -11.76 4.41 -0.25
C VAL A 192 -10.49 4.69 0.55
N SER A 193 -9.44 3.91 0.29
CA SER A 193 -8.12 4.10 0.90
C SER A 193 -7.36 5.27 0.28
N ASN A 194 -6.16 5.57 0.78
CA ASN A 194 -5.14 6.24 -0.04
C ASN A 194 -4.82 5.41 -1.29
N ALA A 195 -4.01 5.95 -2.20
CA ALA A 195 -3.63 5.26 -3.43
C ALA A 195 -2.13 4.95 -3.46
N TYR A 196 -1.74 4.02 -4.33
CA TYR A 196 -0.36 3.58 -4.51
C TYR A 196 -0.01 3.50 -5.99
N SER A 197 1.04 4.19 -6.41
CA SER A 197 1.52 4.21 -7.79
C SER A 197 2.71 3.28 -7.95
N VAL A 198 2.70 2.38 -8.91
CA VAL A 198 3.79 1.41 -9.17
C VAL A 198 4.28 1.60 -10.59
N THR A 199 5.60 1.68 -10.77
CA THR A 199 6.22 1.61 -12.10
C THR A 199 6.83 0.24 -12.27
N PHE A 200 6.29 -0.54 -13.20
CA PHE A 200 6.69 -1.92 -13.41
C PHE A 200 8.01 -2.01 -14.16
N THR A 201 8.87 -2.93 -13.75
CA THR A 201 10.16 -3.24 -14.38
C THR A 201 10.11 -4.64 -14.97
N LEU A 202 11.10 -4.98 -15.79
CA LEU A 202 11.30 -6.39 -16.18
C LEU A 202 11.60 -7.22 -14.93
#